data_AF-A0A5J9TU27-F1
#
_entry.id   AF-A0A5J9TU27-F1
#
_cell.length_a   1.000
_cell.length_b   1.000
_cell.length_c   1.000
_cell.angle_alpha   90.00
_cell.angle_beta   90.00
_cell.angle_gamma   90.00
#
_symmetry.space_group_name_H-M   'P 1'
#
loop_
_entity.id
_entity.type
_entity.pdbx_description
1 polymer ?
#
loop_
_entity_poly.entity_id
_entity_poly.type
_entity_poly.pdbx_seq_one_letter_code
_entity_poly.pdbx_strand_id
1 'polypeptide(L)'
;EPPISPWRRAMDPAFQELERRSRYLSALVRRTKLDDPPEAEPKPETEVEPKLKTAEPKMKAVEPGVGDGKGGNAEAEAKERTKVVKAKGDGKQLAEERKVAVRVRAADMPLPLQRRAVRIAAEAVAAMPKLESKRLALALKKDFDTTYGPAWHCIVGTSFGSYVTHSMGGFLYFSIDRVYVLLFRTAVEPLVTPR
;
A
#
# COMPACT_ATOMS: atom_id res chain seq x y z
N GLU A 1 -3.27 -29.50 -35.20
CA GLU A 1 -3.74 -28.46 -34.24
C GLU A 1 -4.06 -29.15 -32.92
N PRO A 2 -3.62 -28.66 -31.76
CA PRO A 2 -4.00 -29.27 -30.49
C PRO A 2 -5.44 -28.86 -30.12
N PRO A 3 -6.20 -29.73 -29.43
CA PRO A 3 -7.61 -29.48 -29.15
C PRO A 3 -7.77 -28.33 -28.15
N ILE A 4 -8.62 -27.37 -28.51
CA ILE A 4 -9.00 -26.24 -27.65
C ILE A 4 -9.69 -26.81 -26.40
N SER A 5 -9.13 -26.51 -25.24
CA SER A 5 -9.59 -26.99 -23.94
C SER A 5 -11.09 -26.70 -23.67
N PRO A 6 -11.86 -27.62 -23.06
CA PRO A 6 -13.31 -27.50 -22.84
C PRO A 6 -13.75 -26.30 -21.98
N TRP A 7 -12.80 -25.69 -21.26
CA TRP A 7 -13.02 -24.57 -20.35
C TRP A 7 -13.48 -23.27 -21.03
N ARG A 8 -13.38 -23.15 -22.36
CA ARG A 8 -13.73 -21.92 -23.07
C ARG A 8 -15.23 -21.79 -23.40
N ARG A 9 -16.08 -22.74 -22.97
CA ARG A 9 -17.52 -22.72 -23.34
C ARG A 9 -18.52 -22.96 -22.21
N ALA A 10 -18.09 -22.90 -20.95
CA ALA A 10 -19.00 -22.82 -19.82
C ALA A 10 -18.91 -21.41 -19.23
N MET A 11 -19.79 -20.50 -19.67
CA MET A 11 -20.08 -19.29 -18.88
C MET A 11 -20.60 -19.77 -17.52
N ASP A 12 -19.84 -19.50 -16.47
CA ASP A 12 -20.22 -19.82 -15.09
C ASP A 12 -21.67 -19.36 -14.83
N PRO A 13 -22.59 -20.25 -14.41
CA PRO A 13 -23.95 -19.86 -14.02
C PRO A 13 -23.97 -18.70 -13.03
N ALA A 14 -22.95 -18.60 -12.17
CA ALA A 14 -22.77 -17.48 -11.25
C ALA A 14 -22.47 -16.16 -11.97
N PHE A 15 -21.72 -16.19 -13.07
CA PHE A 15 -21.43 -15.01 -13.88
C PHE A 15 -22.70 -14.51 -14.60
N GLN A 16 -23.51 -15.41 -15.14
CA GLN A 16 -24.79 -15.05 -15.78
C GLN A 16 -25.76 -14.41 -14.78
N GLU A 17 -25.85 -14.95 -13.55
CA GLU A 17 -26.69 -14.40 -12.50
C GLU A 17 -26.18 -13.02 -12.02
N LEU A 18 -24.87 -12.84 -11.91
CA LEU A 18 -24.27 -11.55 -11.58
C LEU A 18 -24.58 -10.50 -12.66
N GLU A 19 -24.46 -10.88 -13.93
CA GLU A 19 -24.73 -9.99 -15.04
C GLU A 19 -26.22 -9.62 -15.14
N ARG A 20 -27.11 -10.57 -14.86
CA ARG A 20 -28.55 -10.33 -14.74
C ARG A 20 -28.88 -9.36 -13.60
N ARG A 21 -28.25 -9.51 -12.43
CA ARG A 21 -28.42 -8.60 -11.28
C ARG A 21 -27.87 -7.20 -11.56
N SER A 22 -26.72 -7.11 -12.24
CA SER A 22 -26.13 -5.83 -12.66
C SER A 22 -27.04 -5.07 -13.62
N ARG A 23 -27.61 -5.76 -14.61
CA ARG A 23 -28.58 -5.17 -15.55
C ARG A 23 -29.86 -4.73 -14.84
N TYR A 24 -30.37 -5.53 -13.89
CA TYR A 24 -31.56 -5.17 -13.11
C TYR A 24 -31.33 -3.93 -12.24
N LEU A 25 -30.21 -3.85 -11.52
CA LEU A 25 -29.86 -2.68 -10.71
C LEU A 25 -29.66 -1.44 -11.59
N SER A 26 -29.01 -1.58 -12.74
CA SER A 26 -28.84 -0.47 -13.69
C SER A 26 -30.19 0.02 -14.23
N ALA A 27 -31.14 -0.88 -14.49
CA ALA A 27 -32.50 -0.51 -14.90
C ALA A 27 -33.29 0.17 -13.76
N LEU A 28 -33.11 -0.29 -12.52
CA LEU A 28 -33.74 0.31 -11.34
C LEU A 28 -33.21 1.73 -11.10
N VAL A 29 -31.89 1.94 -11.17
CA VAL A 29 -31.26 3.26 -11.06
C VAL A 29 -31.72 4.21 -12.16
N ARG A 30 -31.93 3.71 -13.39
CA ARG A 30 -32.50 4.52 -14.49
C ARG A 30 -33.97 4.87 -14.23
N ARG A 31 -34.74 3.95 -13.62
CA ARG A 31 -36.12 4.21 -13.22
C ARG A 31 -36.23 5.23 -12.10
N THR A 32 -35.36 5.17 -11.10
CA THR A 32 -35.36 6.14 -9.99
C THR A 32 -34.81 7.51 -10.40
N LYS A 33 -34.12 7.61 -11.54
CA LYS A 33 -33.70 8.89 -12.16
C LYS A 33 -34.78 9.52 -13.05
N LEU A 34 -35.96 8.90 -13.18
CA LEU A 34 -37.10 9.45 -13.93
C LEU A 34 -38.11 10.21 -13.06
N ASP A 35 -37.83 10.37 -11.75
CA ASP A 35 -38.63 11.25 -10.86
C ASP A 35 -38.05 12.67 -10.73
N ASP A 36 -36.97 13.00 -11.44
CA ASP A 36 -36.47 14.38 -11.58
C ASP A 36 -37.02 15.02 -12.88
N PRO A 37 -37.61 16.23 -12.83
CA PRO A 37 -38.06 16.94 -14.03
C PRO A 37 -36.89 17.27 -14.97
N PRO A 38 -37.14 17.38 -16.30
CA PRO A 38 -36.10 17.28 -17.31
C PRO A 38 -35.19 18.52 -17.33
N GLU A 39 -33.91 18.34 -16.99
CA GLU A 39 -32.87 19.31 -17.36
C GLU A 39 -32.34 18.98 -18.77
N ALA A 40 -32.26 20.01 -19.60
CA ALA A 40 -32.04 19.92 -21.03
C ALA A 40 -30.70 19.26 -21.42
N GLU A 41 -30.73 18.33 -22.36
CA GLU A 41 -29.54 17.80 -23.01
C GLU A 41 -28.84 18.89 -23.85
N PRO A 42 -27.53 19.14 -23.68
CA PRO A 42 -26.78 19.87 -24.69
C PRO A 42 -26.45 18.95 -25.89
N LYS A 43 -26.88 19.39 -27.07
CA LYS A 43 -26.63 18.75 -28.37
C LYS A 43 -25.14 18.78 -28.78
N PRO A 44 -24.70 17.83 -29.63
CA PRO A 44 -23.29 17.61 -29.95
C PRO A 44 -22.82 18.43 -31.16
N GLU A 45 -21.70 19.15 -31.05
CA GLU A 45 -21.05 19.80 -32.20
C GLU A 45 -19.51 19.70 -32.13
N THR A 46 -18.99 18.85 -33.03
CA THR A 46 -17.75 18.93 -33.84
C THR A 46 -16.36 19.11 -33.23
N GLU A 47 -15.47 18.17 -33.62
CA GLU A 47 -14.02 18.13 -33.46
C GLU A 47 -13.29 19.39 -33.96
N VAL A 48 -12.16 19.73 -33.32
CA VAL A 48 -10.80 19.96 -33.89
C VAL A 48 -9.92 20.65 -32.83
N GLU A 49 -8.92 19.95 -32.27
CA GLU A 49 -7.71 20.55 -31.66
C GLU A 49 -6.87 21.23 -32.77
N PRO A 50 -6.06 22.31 -32.57
CA PRO A 50 -5.00 22.33 -31.54
C PRO A 50 -4.43 23.71 -31.07
N LYS A 51 -3.42 23.63 -30.18
CA LYS A 51 -2.29 24.56 -29.88
C LYS A 51 -2.37 25.58 -28.74
N LEU A 52 -1.62 25.26 -27.68
CA LEU A 52 -0.42 25.96 -27.17
C LEU A 52 -0.46 27.52 -27.07
N LYS A 53 -0.44 28.05 -25.83
CA LYS A 53 0.58 28.98 -25.26
C LYS A 53 0.15 29.57 -23.91
N THR A 54 0.98 29.31 -22.90
CA THR A 54 1.64 30.23 -21.95
C THR A 54 0.89 31.43 -21.31
N ALA A 55 1.08 31.51 -19.98
CA ALA A 55 1.11 32.68 -19.07
C ALA A 55 -0.19 33.22 -18.43
N GLU A 56 -0.20 33.14 -17.10
CA GLU A 56 -0.89 33.97 -16.09
C GLU A 56 -0.67 35.50 -16.33
N PRO A 57 -1.36 36.50 -15.68
CA PRO A 57 -1.87 36.47 -14.30
C PRO A 57 -3.06 37.40 -13.87
N LYS A 58 -3.52 37.18 -12.63
CA LYS A 58 -3.79 38.17 -11.53
C LYS A 58 -5.13 38.98 -11.41
N MET A 59 -5.51 39.10 -10.12
CA MET A 59 -6.22 40.20 -9.37
C MET A 59 -7.72 39.99 -9.07
N LYS A 60 -8.08 39.66 -7.81
CA LYS A 60 -8.52 40.54 -6.67
C LYS A 60 -10.06 40.77 -6.69
N ALA A 61 -10.84 40.80 -5.60
CA ALA A 61 -10.57 41.01 -4.18
C ALA A 61 -11.85 40.74 -3.32
N VAL A 62 -11.64 40.31 -2.05
CA VAL A 62 -12.24 40.80 -0.78
C VAL A 62 -13.75 40.53 -0.54
N GLU A 63 -14.21 39.67 0.41
CA GLU A 63 -14.19 39.70 1.91
C GLU A 63 -15.01 40.88 2.49
N PRO A 64 -15.58 40.89 3.74
CA PRO A 64 -15.12 40.20 4.95
C PRO A 64 -16.21 39.77 5.98
N GLY A 65 -15.76 39.21 7.13
CA GLY A 65 -16.50 39.18 8.40
C GLY A 65 -16.08 38.01 9.31
N VAL A 66 -14.88 38.02 9.94
CA VAL A 66 -14.57 38.59 11.28
C VAL A 66 -15.32 37.87 12.40
N GLY A 67 -14.72 37.32 13.46
CA GLY A 67 -13.38 37.38 14.07
C GLY A 67 -13.44 36.49 15.33
N ASP A 68 -12.48 36.35 16.23
CA ASP A 68 -11.14 36.89 16.49
C ASP A 68 -10.58 35.98 17.60
N GLY A 69 -9.36 35.44 17.49
CA GLY A 69 -8.18 35.99 18.17
C GLY A 69 -7.87 35.19 19.46
N LYS A 70 -6.65 34.98 19.96
CA LYS A 70 -5.32 35.61 19.83
C LYS A 70 -4.44 34.85 20.86
N GLY A 71 -3.12 34.69 20.84
CA GLY A 71 -1.95 35.11 20.06
C GLY A 71 -0.76 34.25 20.57
N GLY A 72 0.34 34.07 19.82
CA GLY A 72 1.53 34.96 19.79
C GLY A 72 2.53 34.58 20.91
N ASN A 73 3.87 34.49 20.74
CA ASN A 73 4.76 35.21 19.83
C ASN A 73 6.19 34.57 19.77
N ALA A 74 6.89 34.86 18.66
CA ALA A 74 8.33 35.07 18.32
C ALA A 74 9.49 34.79 19.34
N GLU A 75 10.80 34.73 19.03
CA GLU A 75 11.68 35.06 17.88
C GLU A 75 13.13 34.55 18.18
N ALA A 76 13.97 34.45 17.13
CA ALA A 76 15.45 34.71 17.02
C ALA A 76 16.45 34.24 18.12
N GLU A 77 17.75 33.98 17.94
CA GLU A 77 18.79 33.87 16.90
C GLU A 77 20.03 33.28 17.65
N ALA A 78 20.93 32.50 17.00
CA ALA A 78 22.37 32.49 17.35
C ALA A 78 23.21 31.64 16.37
N LYS A 79 24.28 32.26 15.86
CA LYS A 79 25.44 31.66 15.16
C LYS A 79 26.47 31.16 16.18
N GLU A 80 27.17 30.06 15.88
CA GLU A 80 28.61 29.97 16.16
C GLU A 80 29.34 28.99 15.21
N ARG A 81 30.49 29.43 14.68
CA ARG A 81 31.51 28.61 14.02
C ARG A 81 32.73 28.59 14.95
N THR A 82 33.36 27.45 15.22
CA THR A 82 34.84 27.34 15.09
C THR A 82 35.41 25.91 15.10
N LYS A 83 36.34 25.72 14.15
CA LYS A 83 37.60 24.95 14.16
C LYS A 83 37.63 23.41 14.28
N VAL A 84 37.87 22.85 13.09
CA VAL A 84 38.83 21.79 12.72
C VAL A 84 39.94 21.52 13.76
N VAL A 85 40.05 20.25 14.19
CA VAL A 85 41.32 19.58 14.52
C VAL A 85 41.35 18.24 13.78
N LYS A 86 42.39 18.06 12.99
CA LYS A 86 42.68 16.89 12.14
C LYS A 86 43.48 15.89 12.96
N ALA A 87 42.90 14.73 13.24
CA ALA A 87 43.65 13.54 13.65
C ALA A 87 43.62 12.54 12.48
N LYS A 88 44.81 12.20 12.00
CA LYS A 88 45.11 11.24 10.95
C LYS A 88 45.16 9.86 11.61
N GLY A 89 44.47 8.86 11.07
CA GLY A 89 44.42 7.51 11.62
C GLY A 89 43.71 6.53 10.69
N ASP A 90 44.48 6.11 9.70
CA ASP A 90 44.47 4.87 8.90
C ASP A 90 43.27 3.89 8.95
N GLY A 91 42.68 3.69 7.77
CA GLY A 91 42.39 2.35 7.23
C GLY A 91 41.33 1.50 7.90
N LYS A 92 40.05 1.75 7.60
CA LYS A 92 39.04 0.68 7.56
C LYS A 92 38.02 0.98 6.47
N GLN A 93 37.94 0.10 5.49
CA GLN A 93 37.06 0.17 4.33
C GLN A 93 35.60 0.34 4.80
N LEU A 94 35.05 1.54 4.60
CA LEU A 94 33.69 1.89 4.95
C LEU A 94 32.75 1.12 4.03
N ALA A 95 32.06 0.11 4.56
CA ALA A 95 30.86 -0.40 3.93
C ALA A 95 29.86 0.77 3.86
N GLU A 96 29.54 1.23 2.65
CA GLU A 96 28.51 2.23 2.47
C GLU A 96 27.24 1.81 3.23
N GLU A 97 26.75 2.69 4.10
CA GLU A 97 25.47 2.52 4.78
C GLU A 97 24.36 2.51 3.74
N ARG A 98 24.00 1.31 3.27
CA ARG A 98 22.92 1.14 2.32
C ARG A 98 21.61 1.43 3.03
N LYS A 99 21.09 2.64 2.87
CA LYS A 99 19.83 3.05 3.48
C LYS A 99 18.66 2.24 2.88
N VAL A 100 18.15 1.31 3.66
CA VAL A 100 16.99 0.46 3.28
C VAL A 100 15.70 1.28 3.36
N ALA A 101 14.94 1.35 2.27
CA ALA A 101 13.68 2.07 2.21
C ALA A 101 12.51 1.13 2.55
N VAL A 102 11.83 1.38 3.68
CA VAL A 102 10.66 0.59 4.09
C VAL A 102 9.38 1.41 3.94
N ARG A 103 8.34 0.81 3.35
CA ARG A 103 7.01 1.42 3.21
C ARG A 103 5.91 0.42 3.54
N VAL A 104 5.11 0.72 4.55
CA VAL A 104 3.89 -0.04 4.86
C VAL A 104 2.81 0.34 3.84
N ARG A 105 2.15 -0.66 3.28
CA ARG A 105 1.10 -0.51 2.25
C ARG A 105 -0.29 -0.78 2.80
N ALA A 106 -0.41 -1.79 3.65
CA ALA A 106 -1.62 -2.09 4.41
C ALA A 106 -1.25 -2.82 5.70
N ALA A 107 -1.99 -2.60 6.78
CA ALA A 107 -1.75 -3.27 8.04
C ALA A 107 -3.06 -3.41 8.83
N ASP A 108 -3.27 -4.60 9.37
CA ASP A 108 -4.24 -4.90 10.41
C ASP A 108 -3.47 -5.66 11.50
N MET A 109 -2.61 -4.94 12.22
CA MET A 109 -1.91 -5.41 13.41
C MET A 109 -1.38 -4.20 14.22
N PRO A 110 -1.17 -4.32 15.55
CA PRO A 110 -0.66 -3.21 16.37
C PRO A 110 0.73 -2.72 15.95
N LEU A 111 1.01 -1.41 16.10
CA LEU A 111 2.29 -0.79 15.75
C LEU A 111 3.54 -1.50 16.34
N PRO A 112 3.55 -1.99 17.60
CA PRO A 112 4.69 -2.74 18.12
C PRO A 112 5.02 -3.98 17.28
N LEU A 113 3.98 -4.66 16.78
CA LEU A 113 4.10 -5.88 15.99
C LEU A 113 4.59 -5.57 14.57
N GLN A 114 4.11 -4.48 13.97
CA GLN A 114 4.61 -3.97 12.69
C GLN A 114 6.10 -3.64 12.77
N ARG A 115 6.52 -2.91 13.82
CA ARG A 115 7.92 -2.53 14.04
C ARG A 115 8.82 -3.77 14.17
N ARG A 116 8.35 -4.83 14.84
CA ARG A 116 9.09 -6.09 14.95
C ARG A 116 9.27 -6.76 13.59
N ALA A 117 8.21 -6.87 12.79
CA ALA A 117 8.28 -7.44 11.44
C ALA A 117 9.27 -6.67 10.56
N VAL A 118 9.17 -5.34 10.55
CA VAL A 118 10.08 -4.47 9.78
C VAL A 118 11.53 -4.63 10.24
N ARG A 119 11.77 -4.67 11.56
CA ARG A 119 13.13 -4.84 12.11
C ARG A 119 13.76 -6.16 11.68
N ILE A 120 13.03 -7.28 11.84
CA ILE A 120 13.53 -8.61 11.45
C ILE A 120 13.84 -8.64 9.95
N ALA A 121 12.96 -8.03 9.15
CA ALA A 121 13.17 -8.01 7.71
C ALA A 121 14.37 -7.14 7.31
N ALA A 122 14.58 -5.99 7.97
CA ALA A 122 15.75 -5.14 7.76
C ALA A 122 17.05 -5.84 8.18
N GLU A 123 17.06 -6.52 9.34
CA GLU A 123 18.21 -7.31 9.81
C GLU A 123 18.54 -8.46 8.84
N ALA A 124 17.52 -9.17 8.36
CA ALA A 124 17.68 -10.24 7.39
C ALA A 124 18.24 -9.71 6.06
N VAL A 125 17.76 -8.57 5.57
CA VAL A 125 18.28 -7.91 4.35
C VAL A 125 19.73 -7.45 4.54
N ALA A 126 20.08 -6.91 5.71
CA ALA A 126 21.44 -6.47 6.02
C ALA A 126 22.42 -7.65 6.13
N ALA A 127 21.98 -8.80 6.65
CA ALA A 127 22.80 -10.00 6.80
C ALA A 127 23.05 -10.74 5.46
N MET A 128 22.26 -10.47 4.42
CA MET A 128 22.31 -11.19 3.15
C MET A 128 22.82 -10.28 2.01
N PRO A 129 24.00 -10.55 1.42
CA PRO A 129 24.54 -9.76 0.31
C PRO A 129 23.64 -9.76 -0.93
N LYS A 130 22.95 -10.89 -1.15
CA LYS A 130 21.91 -11.07 -2.16
C LYS A 130 20.62 -11.42 -1.43
N LEU A 131 19.55 -10.70 -1.75
CA LEU A 131 18.27 -10.93 -1.12
C LEU A 131 17.71 -12.29 -1.53
N GLU A 132 17.63 -13.21 -0.56
CA GLU A 132 17.04 -14.53 -0.76
C GLU A 132 15.62 -14.56 -0.19
N SER A 133 14.62 -14.41 -1.07
CA SER A 133 13.20 -14.28 -0.68
C SER A 133 12.72 -15.42 0.23
N LYS A 134 13.18 -16.66 -0.05
CA LYS A 134 12.83 -17.85 0.74
C LYS A 134 13.34 -17.74 2.18
N ARG A 135 14.59 -17.28 2.36
CA ARG A 135 15.21 -17.14 3.68
C ARG A 135 14.57 -16.02 4.48
N LEU A 136 14.24 -14.89 3.85
CA LEU A 136 13.50 -13.80 4.47
C LEU A 136 12.10 -14.25 4.93
N ALA A 137 11.35 -14.93 4.06
CA ALA A 137 10.02 -15.45 4.40
C ALA A 137 10.08 -16.44 5.57
N LEU A 138 11.07 -17.35 5.56
CA LEU A 138 11.28 -18.31 6.64
C LEU A 138 11.62 -17.63 7.96
N ALA A 139 12.49 -16.61 7.95
CA ALA A 139 12.89 -15.89 9.15
C ALA A 139 11.69 -15.20 9.81
N LEU A 140 10.87 -14.49 9.03
CA LEU A 140 9.65 -13.83 9.51
C LEU A 140 8.64 -14.84 10.04
N LYS A 141 8.33 -15.89 9.26
CA LYS A 141 7.37 -16.92 9.67
C LYS A 141 7.81 -17.60 10.97
N LYS A 142 9.06 -18.04 11.05
CA LYS A 142 9.59 -18.77 12.22
C LYS A 142 9.52 -17.91 13.47
N ASP A 143 9.97 -16.66 13.39
CA ASP A 143 9.98 -15.77 14.53
C ASP A 143 8.56 -15.45 15.03
N PHE A 144 7.62 -15.22 14.11
CA PHE A 144 6.23 -14.94 14.46
C PHE A 144 5.47 -16.16 14.98
N ASP A 145 5.67 -17.34 14.39
CA ASP A 145 5.09 -18.59 14.91
C ASP A 145 5.59 -18.87 16.33
N THR A 146 6.88 -18.64 16.60
CA THR A 146 7.48 -18.90 17.91
C THR A 146 7.01 -17.87 18.95
N THR A 147 6.90 -16.60 18.57
CA THR A 147 6.61 -15.51 19.51
C THR A 147 5.11 -15.31 19.75
N TYR A 148 4.28 -15.51 18.73
CA TYR A 148 2.85 -15.18 18.75
C TYR A 148 1.93 -16.38 18.52
N GLY A 149 2.51 -17.57 18.36
CA GLY A 149 1.81 -18.82 18.09
C GLY A 149 1.47 -19.01 16.61
N PRO A 150 1.38 -20.28 16.16
CA PRO A 150 1.00 -20.61 14.79
C PRO A 150 -0.48 -20.29 14.48
N ALA A 151 -0.90 -20.19 13.22
CA ALA A 151 -0.11 -20.36 12.00
C ALA A 151 0.08 -19.03 11.26
N TRP A 152 1.31 -18.56 11.21
CA TRP A 152 1.73 -17.43 10.37
C TRP A 152 2.16 -17.90 8.99
N HIS A 153 1.90 -17.06 8.01
CA HIS A 153 2.28 -17.24 6.61
C HIS A 153 3.02 -15.99 6.15
N CYS A 154 4.07 -16.18 5.35
CA CYS A 154 4.85 -15.09 4.80
C CYS A 154 5.11 -15.33 3.31
N ILE A 155 4.79 -14.33 2.49
CA ILE A 155 5.03 -14.31 1.05
C ILE A 155 5.97 -13.14 0.76
N VAL A 156 7.04 -13.43 0.01
CA VAL A 156 8.06 -12.44 -0.33
C VAL A 156 8.35 -12.54 -1.83
N GLY A 157 8.29 -11.41 -2.53
CA GLY A 157 8.56 -11.36 -3.97
C GLY A 157 8.65 -9.94 -4.52
N THR A 158 9.15 -9.79 -5.74
CA THR A 158 9.20 -8.50 -6.44
C THR A 158 7.84 -8.07 -7.00
N SER A 159 6.97 -9.04 -7.26
CA SER A 159 5.58 -8.83 -7.65
C SER A 159 4.77 -10.08 -7.31
N PHE A 160 3.58 -9.91 -6.74
CA PHE A 160 2.61 -10.97 -6.51
C PHE A 160 1.20 -10.37 -6.36
N GLY A 161 0.19 -11.16 -6.73
CA GLY A 161 -1.21 -10.91 -6.36
C GLY A 161 -1.60 -11.83 -5.21
N SER A 162 -2.42 -11.35 -4.28
CA SER A 162 -2.91 -12.14 -3.15
C SER A 162 -4.36 -11.82 -2.83
N TYR A 163 -5.17 -12.86 -2.62
CA TYR A 163 -6.52 -12.76 -2.06
C TYR A 163 -6.59 -13.74 -0.88
N VAL A 164 -6.42 -13.22 0.34
CA VAL A 164 -6.25 -14.06 1.54
C VAL A 164 -7.25 -13.69 2.63
N THR A 165 -7.82 -14.70 3.26
CA THR A 165 -8.55 -14.55 4.51
C THR A 165 -7.55 -14.68 5.66
N HIS A 166 -7.54 -13.70 6.56
CA HIS A 166 -6.62 -13.65 7.69
C HIS A 166 -7.39 -13.37 8.98
N SER A 167 -6.79 -13.74 10.10
CA SER A 167 -7.30 -13.39 11.43
C SER A 167 -7.11 -11.91 11.69
N MET A 168 -8.07 -11.30 12.41
CA MET A 168 -8.00 -9.90 12.82
C MET A 168 -6.73 -9.60 13.61
N GLY A 169 -6.12 -8.44 13.38
CA GLY A 169 -4.90 -8.01 14.07
C GLY A 169 -3.64 -8.80 13.68
N GLY A 170 -3.72 -9.65 12.66
CA GLY A 170 -2.68 -10.54 12.23
C GLY A 170 -2.15 -10.29 10.82
N PHE A 171 -2.36 -9.13 10.19
CA PHE A 171 -2.01 -8.88 8.78
C PHE A 171 -1.09 -7.66 8.60
N LEU A 172 -0.09 -7.82 7.73
CA LEU A 172 0.83 -6.76 7.34
C LEU A 172 1.31 -6.94 5.89
N TYR A 173 1.15 -5.89 5.10
CA TYR A 173 1.69 -5.78 3.76
C TYR A 173 2.60 -4.56 3.65
N PHE A 174 3.87 -4.78 3.32
CA PHE A 174 4.86 -3.73 3.23
C PHE A 174 5.90 -4.04 2.16
N SER A 175 6.68 -3.03 1.78
CA SER A 175 7.81 -3.18 0.86
C SER A 175 9.11 -2.74 1.51
N ILE A 176 10.18 -3.44 1.17
CA ILE A 176 11.57 -3.14 1.51
C ILE A 176 12.33 -3.01 0.19
N ASP A 177 12.78 -1.80 -0.11
CA ASP A 177 13.36 -1.43 -1.40
C ASP A 177 12.44 -1.78 -2.58
N ARG A 178 12.79 -2.86 -3.33
CA ARG A 178 12.03 -3.34 -4.49
C ARG A 178 11.26 -4.64 -4.22
N VAL A 179 11.30 -5.15 -2.99
CA VAL A 179 10.66 -6.41 -2.62
C VAL A 179 9.48 -6.15 -1.71
N TYR A 180 8.43 -6.90 -1.97
CA TYR A 180 7.18 -6.86 -1.25
C TYR A 180 7.12 -8.04 -0.29
N VAL A 181 6.59 -7.79 0.90
CA VAL A 181 6.42 -8.75 1.98
C VAL A 181 4.98 -8.70 2.43
N LEU A 182 4.32 -9.84 2.39
CA LEU A 182 2.99 -10.06 2.94
C LEU A 182 3.12 -11.07 4.08
N LEU A 183 2.80 -10.65 5.30
CA LEU A 183 2.82 -11.45 6.51
C LEU A 183 1.40 -11.49 7.07
N PHE A 184 0.83 -12.68 7.24
CA PHE A 184 -0.52 -12.81 7.78
C PHE A 184 -0.70 -14.07 8.63
N ARG A 185 -1.58 -13.98 9.63
CA ARG A 185 -1.99 -15.11 10.47
C ARG A 185 -3.32 -15.68 9.98
N THR A 186 -3.43 -17.01 9.99
CA THR A 186 -4.70 -17.71 9.73
C THR A 186 -5.24 -18.32 11.01
N ALA A 187 -6.57 -18.44 11.10
CA ALA A 187 -7.20 -19.29 12.10
C ALA A 187 -6.92 -20.75 11.73
N VAL A 188 -6.28 -21.48 12.64
CA VAL A 188 -6.10 -22.92 12.53
C VAL A 188 -6.81 -23.54 13.71
N GLU A 189 -7.79 -24.40 13.43
CA GLU A 189 -8.42 -25.22 14.46
C GLU A 189 -7.55 -26.47 14.62
N PRO A 190 -6.93 -26.71 15.79
CA PRO A 190 -6.14 -27.91 15.99
C PRO A 190 -7.08 -29.11 15.95
N LEU A 191 -6.92 -29.97 14.95
CA LEU A 191 -7.61 -31.26 14.94
C LEU A 191 -7.08 -32.08 16.11
N VAL A 192 -7.86 -32.19 17.17
CA VAL A 192 -7.57 -33.10 18.28
C VAL A 192 -7.77 -34.51 17.75
N THR A 193 -6.71 -35.14 17.26
CA THR A 193 -6.73 -36.57 16.95
C THR A 193 -6.65 -37.34 18.26
N PRO A 194 -7.64 -38.20 18.59
CA PRO A 194 -7.52 -39.09 19.74
C PRO A 194 -6.28 -39.97 19.57
N ARG A 195 -5.47 -40.09 20.63
CA ARG A 195 -4.36 -41.06 20.71
C ARG A 195 -4.87 -42.45 21.03
#